data_AF-A0A7Y2UC67-F1
#
_entry.id   AF-A0A7Y2UC67-F1
#
_cell.length_a   1.000
_cell.length_b   1.000
_cell.length_c   1.000
_cell.angle_alpha   90.00
_cell.angle_beta   90.00
_cell.angle_gamma   90.00
#
_symmetry.space_group_name_H-M   'P 1'
#
loop_
_entity.id
_entity.type
_entity.pdbx_description
1 polymer ?
#
loop_
_entity_poly.entity_id
_entity_poly.type
_entity_poly.pdbx_seq_one_letter_code
_entity_poly.pdbx_strand_id
1 'polypeptide(L)'
;LFAPTNQAFRNLQLTLNDELDLGLEGTSPETTCAVDALLGDGTLFTVLAYHLTEDRRFSNSVFNKNNPKTIDMLAAGSITSFPNLTIMDGAYQMVSPVPSLININASNGVIHVIDTVMLPFNPFAE
;
A
#
# COMPACT_ATOMS: atom_id res chain seq x y z
N LEU A 1 -6.58 7.93 -4.01
CA LEU A 1 -5.14 7.58 -3.94
C LEU A 1 -4.76 7.38 -2.49
N PHE A 2 -4.14 6.26 -2.16
CA PHE A 2 -3.48 6.05 -0.88
C PHE A 2 -1.97 6.15 -1.10
N ALA A 3 -1.32 7.15 -0.53
CA ALA A 3 0.10 7.43 -0.80
C ALA A 3 0.96 7.01 0.40
N PRO A 4 1.81 5.98 0.28
CA PRO A 4 2.72 5.62 1.36
C PRO A 4 3.76 6.71 1.61
N THR A 5 4.15 6.90 2.87
CA THR A 5 5.27 7.78 3.21
C THR A 5 6.60 7.22 2.70
N ASN A 6 7.62 8.09 2.60
CA ASN A 6 8.99 7.63 2.31
C ASN A 6 9.48 6.61 3.34
N GLN A 7 9.06 6.73 4.62
CA GLN A 7 9.42 5.77 5.65
C GLN A 7 8.77 4.40 5.39
N ALA A 8 7.53 4.36 4.92
CA ALA A 8 6.84 3.13 4.53
C ALA A 8 7.65 2.33 3.48
N PHE A 9 8.14 3.02 2.43
CA PHE A 9 8.96 2.40 1.39
C PHE A 9 10.31 1.92 1.92
N ARG A 10 10.96 2.68 2.81
CA ARG A 10 12.21 2.25 3.45
C ARG A 10 12.00 1.00 4.28
N ASN A 11 10.94 0.95 5.06
CA ASN A 11 10.60 -0.23 5.87
C ASN A 11 10.38 -1.45 4.98
N LEU A 12 9.60 -1.31 3.90
CA LEU A 12 9.36 -2.40 2.96
C LEU A 12 10.66 -2.91 2.33
N GLN A 13 11.57 -2.04 1.90
CA GLN A 13 12.86 -2.45 1.33
C GLN A 13 13.71 -3.23 2.35
N LEU A 14 13.73 -2.79 3.61
CA LEU A 14 14.45 -3.51 4.66
C LEU A 14 13.86 -4.90 4.89
N THR A 15 12.53 -5.03 4.96
CA THR A 15 11.86 -6.32 5.08
C THR A 15 12.13 -7.22 3.89
N LEU A 16 12.06 -6.70 2.65
CA LEU A 16 12.37 -7.48 1.45
C LEU A 16 13.82 -7.95 1.43
N ASN A 17 14.77 -7.12 1.87
CA ASN A 17 16.18 -7.52 1.93
C ASN A 17 16.41 -8.66 2.93
N ASP A 18 15.73 -8.62 4.08
CA ASP A 18 15.85 -9.63 5.15
C ASP A 18 15.14 -10.93 4.76
N GLU A 19 13.87 -10.85 4.36
CA GLU A 19 13.04 -12.02 4.06
C GLU A 19 13.45 -12.73 2.75
N LEU A 20 13.96 -12.00 1.76
CA LEU A 20 14.43 -12.57 0.49
C LEU A 20 15.95 -12.81 0.45
N ASP A 21 16.65 -12.61 1.58
CA ASP A 21 18.10 -12.78 1.73
C ASP A 21 18.91 -12.13 0.58
N LEU A 22 18.60 -10.87 0.27
CA LEU A 22 19.20 -10.17 -0.88
C LEU A 22 20.67 -9.77 -0.66
N GLY A 23 21.18 -9.91 0.57
CA GLY A 23 22.54 -9.54 0.93
C GLY A 23 22.87 -8.05 0.80
N LEU A 24 21.84 -7.19 0.79
CA LEU A 24 21.99 -5.74 0.63
C LEU A 24 22.06 -5.03 1.99
N GLU A 25 23.06 -4.17 2.18
CA GLU A 25 23.19 -3.34 3.38
C GLU A 25 22.27 -2.11 3.30
N GLY A 26 21.08 -2.21 3.89
CA GLY A 26 20.14 -1.09 4.00
C GLY A 26 19.25 -0.87 2.76
N THR A 27 18.65 0.32 2.65
CA THR A 27 17.73 0.63 1.53
C THR A 27 18.50 1.04 0.30
N SER A 28 18.28 0.39 -0.85
CA SER A 28 18.99 0.71 -2.08
C SER A 28 18.09 0.55 -3.33
N PRO A 29 18.38 1.25 -4.45
CA PRO A 29 17.65 1.05 -5.71
C PRO A 29 17.70 -0.39 -6.21
N GLU A 30 18.79 -1.10 -5.93
CA GLU A 30 19.00 -2.50 -6.30
C GLU A 30 17.94 -3.42 -5.68
N THR A 31 17.47 -3.15 -4.45
CA THR A 31 16.32 -3.87 -3.85
C THR A 31 15.08 -3.76 -4.74
N THR A 32 14.82 -2.58 -5.31
CA THR A 32 13.63 -2.36 -6.15
C THR A 32 13.75 -3.10 -7.48
N CYS A 33 14.95 -3.14 -8.06
CA CYS A 33 15.21 -3.96 -9.26
C CYS A 33 15.11 -5.46 -8.97
N ALA A 34 15.54 -5.90 -7.79
CA ALA A 34 15.43 -7.29 -7.36
C ALA A 34 13.97 -7.73 -7.21
N VAL A 35 13.08 -6.84 -6.76
CA VAL A 35 11.64 -7.13 -6.62
C VAL A 35 11.02 -7.60 -7.94
N ASP A 36 11.19 -6.88 -9.04
CA ASP A 36 10.63 -7.30 -10.34
C ASP A 36 11.32 -8.58 -10.85
N ALA A 37 12.62 -8.74 -10.61
CA ALA A 37 13.35 -9.95 -11.01
C ALA A 37 12.90 -11.21 -10.24
N LEU A 38 12.54 -11.07 -8.97
CA LEU A 38 12.20 -12.18 -8.07
C LEU A 38 10.71 -12.50 -8.07
N LEU A 39 9.85 -11.46 -8.07
CA LEU A 39 8.40 -11.60 -7.94
C LEU A 39 7.69 -11.57 -9.31
N GLY A 40 8.41 -11.22 -10.38
CA GLY A 40 7.91 -11.20 -11.75
C GLY A 40 7.87 -9.80 -12.34
N ASP A 41 8.08 -9.73 -13.65
CA ASP A 41 8.11 -8.48 -14.40
C ASP A 41 6.79 -7.70 -14.23
N GLY A 42 6.89 -6.39 -13.98
CA GLY A 42 5.74 -5.53 -13.73
C GLY A 42 5.15 -5.58 -12.31
N THR A 43 5.82 -6.25 -11.35
CA THR A 43 5.39 -6.27 -9.94
C THR A 43 5.32 -4.86 -9.36
N LEU A 44 6.34 -4.03 -9.59
CA LEU A 44 6.35 -2.65 -9.12
C LEU A 44 5.14 -1.86 -9.63
N PHE A 45 4.84 -1.96 -10.92
CA PHE A 45 3.68 -1.29 -11.50
C PHE A 45 2.37 -1.78 -10.86
N THR A 46 2.24 -3.09 -10.65
CA THR A 46 1.06 -3.69 -10.00
C THR A 46 0.86 -3.17 -8.58
N VAL A 47 1.94 -3.12 -7.78
CA VAL A 47 1.90 -2.56 -6.42
C VAL A 47 1.53 -1.09 -6.45
N LEU A 48 2.15 -0.28 -7.30
CA LEU A 48 1.82 1.16 -7.41
C LEU A 48 0.37 1.38 -7.85
N ALA A 49 -0.11 0.61 -8.81
CA ALA A 49 -1.48 0.71 -9.30
C ALA A 49 -2.51 0.24 -8.24
N TYR A 50 -2.13 -0.69 -7.34
CA TYR A 50 -2.96 -1.13 -6.20
C TYR A 50 -3.21 -0.01 -5.16
N HIS A 51 -2.45 1.07 -5.20
CA HIS A 51 -2.67 2.24 -4.35
C HIS A 51 -3.72 3.22 -4.93
N LEU A 52 -4.19 2.96 -6.15
CA LEU A 52 -5.18 3.77 -6.83
C LEU A 52 -6.56 3.12 -6.72
N THR A 53 -7.53 3.96 -6.40
CA THR A 53 -8.95 3.63 -6.37
C THR A 53 -9.69 4.48 -7.39
N GLU A 54 -10.80 3.94 -7.89
CA GLU A 54 -11.76 4.76 -8.63
C GLU A 54 -12.45 5.78 -7.69
N ASP A 55 -12.96 6.84 -8.32
CA ASP A 55 -13.67 7.95 -7.70
C ASP A 55 -12.89 8.82 -6.69
N ARG A 56 -13.52 9.96 -6.35
CA ARG A 56 -13.08 10.79 -5.23
C ARG A 56 -13.63 10.24 -3.92
N ARG A 57 -12.78 9.55 -3.16
CA ARG A 57 -13.15 9.00 -1.85
C ARG A 57 -12.51 9.80 -0.73
N PHE A 58 -13.29 10.61 -0.01
CA PHE A 58 -12.88 11.20 1.27
C PHE A 58 -12.90 10.17 2.40
N SER A 59 -12.28 10.47 3.54
CA SER A 59 -12.18 9.58 4.70
C SER A 59 -13.53 9.03 5.13
N ASN A 60 -14.59 9.85 5.10
CA ASN A 60 -15.94 9.42 5.50
C ASN A 60 -16.59 8.45 4.48
N SER A 61 -16.09 8.42 3.25
CA SER A 61 -16.47 7.44 2.23
C SER A 61 -15.60 6.19 2.28
N VAL A 62 -14.34 6.33 2.70
CA VAL A 62 -13.40 5.21 2.88
C VAL A 62 -13.73 4.43 4.14
N PHE A 63 -13.88 5.09 5.28
CA PHE A 63 -14.08 4.49 6.61
C PHE A 63 -15.53 4.64 7.05
N ASN A 64 -16.26 3.52 7.05
CA ASN A 64 -17.61 3.48 7.58
C ASN A 64 -17.60 3.50 9.11
N LYS A 65 -18.60 4.16 9.72
CA LYS A 65 -18.66 4.34 11.18
C LYS A 65 -18.80 3.04 11.98
N ASN A 66 -19.47 2.04 11.43
CA ASN A 66 -19.91 0.86 12.20
C ASN A 66 -19.47 -0.49 11.62
N ASN A 67 -19.16 -0.55 10.31
CA ASN A 67 -18.90 -1.81 9.62
C ASN A 67 -17.64 -1.70 8.77
N PRO A 68 -16.89 -2.79 8.58
CA PRO A 68 -15.87 -2.84 7.55
C PRO A 68 -16.45 -2.57 6.17
N LYS A 69 -15.63 -2.05 5.26
CA LYS A 69 -16.02 -1.76 3.88
C LYS A 69 -14.95 -2.25 2.93
N THR A 70 -15.36 -3.05 1.95
CA THR A 70 -14.50 -3.45 0.85
C THR A 70 -14.44 -2.34 -0.20
N ILE A 71 -13.24 -2.04 -0.68
CA ILE A 71 -12.99 -1.01 -1.69
C ILE A 71 -12.14 -1.65 -2.79
N ASP A 72 -12.69 -1.70 -4.00
CA ASP A 72 -11.99 -2.21 -5.17
C ASP A 72 -10.90 -1.22 -5.62
N MET A 73 -9.76 -1.79 -5.98
CA MET A 73 -8.58 -1.08 -6.49
C MET A 73 -8.54 -1.10 -8.01
N LEU A 74 -7.86 -0.11 -8.59
CA LEU A 74 -7.77 0.06 -10.04
C LEU A 74 -6.98 -1.08 -10.71
N ALA A 75 -5.93 -1.58 -10.05
CA ALA A 75 -5.02 -2.60 -10.59
C ALA A 75 -5.50 -4.05 -10.42
N ALA A 76 -6.78 -4.24 -10.10
CA ALA A 76 -7.37 -5.46 -9.53
C ALA A 76 -7.05 -5.66 -8.03
N GLY A 77 -7.90 -6.46 -7.37
CA GLY A 77 -7.91 -6.66 -5.93
C GLY A 77 -8.75 -5.64 -5.17
N SER A 78 -8.82 -5.81 -3.86
CA SER A 78 -9.63 -4.96 -2.97
C SER A 78 -8.99 -4.85 -1.61
N ILE A 79 -9.13 -3.68 -0.97
CA ILE A 79 -8.81 -3.52 0.45
C ILE A 79 -10.08 -3.63 1.28
N THR A 80 -9.91 -3.92 2.57
CA THR A 80 -10.99 -3.79 3.55
C THR A 80 -10.65 -2.68 4.53
N SER A 81 -11.41 -1.60 4.55
CA SER A 81 -11.30 -0.55 5.58
C SER A 81 -12.15 -0.87 6.79
N PHE A 82 -11.72 -0.41 7.98
CA PHE A 82 -12.38 -0.67 9.26
C PHE A 82 -12.76 0.62 10.00
N PRO A 83 -13.74 0.59 10.92
CA PRO A 83 -14.19 1.78 11.66
C PRO A 83 -13.14 2.46 12.55
N ASN A 84 -12.10 1.74 12.96
CA ASN A 84 -10.96 2.22 13.75
C ASN A 84 -9.90 2.94 12.90
N LEU A 85 -10.24 3.34 11.67
CA LEU A 85 -9.32 3.96 10.70
C LEU A 85 -8.16 3.06 10.29
N THR A 86 -8.32 1.73 10.28
CA THR A 86 -7.32 0.83 9.69
C THR A 86 -7.80 0.27 8.36
N ILE A 87 -6.85 -0.17 7.55
CA ILE A 87 -7.07 -0.81 6.25
C ILE A 87 -6.36 -2.15 6.30
N MET A 88 -7.00 -3.21 5.81
CA MET A 88 -6.36 -4.48 5.53
C MET A 88 -6.15 -4.62 4.02
N ASP A 89 -4.92 -4.88 3.62
CA ASP A 89 -4.54 -5.04 2.22
C ASP A 89 -4.71 -6.49 1.70
N GLY A 90 -4.24 -6.77 0.48
CA GLY A 90 -4.34 -8.10 -0.13
C GLY A 90 -3.34 -9.12 0.44
N ALA A 91 -2.30 -8.64 1.14
CA ALA A 91 -1.34 -9.44 1.88
C ALA A 91 -1.74 -9.65 3.36
N TYR A 92 -2.96 -9.26 3.74
CA TYR A 92 -3.47 -9.28 5.13
C TYR A 92 -2.69 -8.40 6.11
N GLN A 93 -1.96 -7.40 5.62
CA GLN A 93 -1.29 -6.41 6.45
C GLN A 93 -2.28 -5.34 6.91
N MET A 94 -2.14 -4.92 8.17
CA MET A 94 -2.89 -3.77 8.70
C MET A 94 -2.11 -2.49 8.42
N VAL A 95 -2.72 -1.60 7.66
CA VAL A 95 -2.19 -0.31 7.22
C VAL A 95 -2.97 0.80 7.90
N SER A 96 -2.28 1.82 8.40
CA SER A 96 -2.93 2.97 9.03
C SER A 96 -2.70 4.26 8.21
N PRO A 97 -3.73 5.10 8.06
CA PRO A 97 -3.56 6.44 7.53
C PRO A 97 -2.83 7.32 8.55
N VAL A 98 -2.03 8.25 8.05
CA VAL A 98 -1.41 9.28 8.88
C VAL A 98 -2.48 10.32 9.26
N PRO A 99 -2.87 10.47 10.54
CA PRO A 99 -4.09 11.18 10.92
C PRO A 99 -4.18 12.64 10.46
N SER A 100 -3.04 13.34 10.36
CA SER A 100 -2.97 14.74 9.91
C SER A 100 -2.90 14.91 8.38
N LEU A 101 -2.75 13.82 7.64
CA LEU A 101 -2.51 13.80 6.20
C LEU A 101 -3.54 12.94 5.44
N ILE A 102 -4.75 12.83 6.01
CA ILE A 102 -5.93 12.33 5.32
C ILE A 102 -6.67 13.47 4.61
N ASN A 103 -7.41 13.16 3.55
CA ASN A 103 -8.23 14.13 2.80
C ASN A 103 -7.46 15.27 2.13
N ILE A 104 -6.25 15.03 1.65
CA ILE A 104 -5.53 16.06 0.88
C ILE A 104 -6.20 16.19 -0.49
N ASN A 105 -6.76 17.36 -0.77
CA ASN A 105 -7.42 17.64 -2.05
C ASN A 105 -6.40 17.77 -3.18
N ALA A 106 -6.69 17.08 -4.29
CA ALA A 106 -6.00 17.25 -5.56
C ALA A 106 -7.01 17.66 -6.65
N SER A 107 -6.53 18.24 -7.75
CA SER A 107 -7.40 18.71 -8.84
C SER A 107 -8.27 17.61 -9.44
N ASN A 108 -7.82 16.35 -9.39
CA ASN A 108 -8.49 15.17 -9.94
C ASN A 108 -8.93 14.15 -8.87
N GLY A 109 -8.71 14.38 -7.59
CA GLY A 109 -8.89 13.33 -6.60
C GLY A 109 -8.66 13.74 -5.15
N VAL A 110 -8.53 12.73 -4.30
CA VAL A 110 -8.18 12.86 -2.89
C VAL A 110 -7.03 11.93 -2.58
N ILE A 111 -6.05 12.44 -1.83
CA ILE A 111 -4.88 11.69 -1.35
C ILE A 111 -5.06 11.43 0.14
N HIS A 112 -4.85 10.19 0.54
CA HIS A 112 -4.72 9.78 1.94
C HIS A 112 -3.31 9.25 2.13
N VAL A 113 -2.53 9.87 3.00
CA VAL A 113 -1.18 9.37 3.30
C VAL A 113 -1.27 8.19 4.25
N ILE A 114 -0.53 7.12 3.98
CA ILE A 114 -0.50 5.88 4.77
C ILE A 114 0.93 5.57 5.25
N ASP A 115 1.02 4.88 6.38
CA ASP A 115 2.29 4.56 7.06
C ASP A 115 3.00 3.32 6.52
N THR A 116 2.28 2.49 5.76
CA THR A 116 2.70 1.19 5.26
C THR A 116 2.37 1.09 3.77
N VAL A 117 3.21 0.40 2.99
CA VAL A 117 2.93 0.14 1.57
C VAL A 117 1.90 -0.98 1.47
N MET A 118 0.79 -0.75 0.77
CA MET A 118 -0.23 -1.79 0.55
C MET A 118 0.25 -2.77 -0.52
N LEU A 119 0.14 -4.06 -0.23
CA LEU A 119 0.51 -5.12 -1.15
C LEU A 119 -0.75 -5.87 -1.65
N PRO A 120 -0.86 -6.12 -2.97
CA PRO A 120 -1.99 -6.88 -3.53
C PRO A 120 -1.90 -8.39 -3.27
N PHE A 121 -0.71 -8.89 -2.94
CA PHE A 121 -0.41 -10.28 -2.59
C PHE A 121 0.71 -10.30 -1.56
N ASN A 122 0.85 -11.40 -0.82
CA ASN A 122 1.95 -11.58 0.12
C ASN A 122 3.22 -12.05 -0.63
N PRO A 123 4.28 -11.24 -0.72
CA PRO A 123 5.52 -11.63 -1.41
C PRO A 123 6.39 -12.60 -0.59
N PHE A 124 6.01 -12.88 0.67
CA PHE A 124 6.73 -13.74 1.61
C PHE A 124 6.03 -15.09 1.84
N ALA A 125 4.91 -15.35 1.17
CA ALA A 125 4.22 -16.62 1.29
C ALA A 125 4.94 -17.68 0.44
N GLU A 126 5.31 -18.81 1.06
CA GLU A 126 5.76 -20.03 0.36
C GLU A 126 4.64 -20.71 -0.43
#